data_AF-A0AAJ4K9Q9-F1
#
_entry.id   AF-A0AAJ4K9Q9-F1
#
_cell.length_a   1.000
_cell.length_b   1.000
_cell.length_c   1.000
_cell.angle_alpha   90.00
_cell.angle_beta   90.00
_cell.angle_gamma   90.00
#
_symmetry.space_group_name_H-M   'P 1'
#
loop_
_entity.id
_entity.type
_entity.pdbx_description
1 polymer ?
#
loop_
_entity_poly.entity_id
_entity_poly.type
_entity_poly.pdbx_seq_one_letter_code
_entity_poly.pdbx_strand_id
1 'polypeptide(L)'
;MAITTFVRRISKVIYFIALFIVVGRLIGDPELWFNDDLATRIGHIIYGPDEIGADNFYDLYLYIHIIAILPVAIFIYVITMKLIKKIRSK
;
A
#
# COMPACT_ATOMS: atom_id res chain seq x y z
N MET A 1 -22.84 5.63 23.88
CA MET A 1 -21.61 6.38 23.54
C MET A 1 -20.44 5.48 23.14
N ALA A 2 -20.24 4.31 23.75
CA ALA A 2 -19.19 3.35 23.35
C ALA A 2 -19.38 2.78 21.92
N ILE A 3 -20.61 2.35 21.59
CA ILE A 3 -20.95 1.78 20.26
C ILE A 3 -20.67 2.78 19.13
N THR A 4 -21.08 4.05 19.30
CA THR A 4 -20.82 5.10 18.30
C THR A 4 -19.34 5.38 18.06
N THR A 5 -18.51 5.24 19.11
CA THR A 5 -17.06 5.38 19.00
C THR A 5 -16.45 4.18 18.28
N PHE A 6 -16.94 2.98 18.57
CA PHE A 6 -16.51 1.76 17.92
C PHE A 6 -16.81 1.76 16.42
N VAL A 7 -18.06 2.09 16.05
CA VAL A 7 -18.48 2.24 14.65
C VAL A 7 -17.58 3.23 13.91
N ARG A 8 -17.32 4.41 14.49
CA ARG A 8 -16.43 5.41 13.88
C ARG A 8 -14.99 4.90 13.67
N ARG A 9 -14.47 4.06 14.57
CA ARG A 9 -13.13 3.46 14.41
C ARG A 9 -13.14 2.44 13.28
N ILE A 10 -14.13 1.55 13.25
CA ILE A 10 -14.27 0.57 12.17
C ILE A 10 -14.42 1.26 10.81
N SER A 11 -15.28 2.28 10.68
CA SER A 11 -15.47 2.98 9.41
C SER A 11 -14.17 3.58 8.87
N LYS A 12 -13.28 4.06 9.75
CA LYS A 12 -11.96 4.56 9.34
C LYS A 12 -11.04 3.45 8.84
N VAL A 13 -11.05 2.29 9.49
CA VAL A 13 -10.28 1.12 9.05
C VAL A 13 -10.79 0.62 7.70
N ILE A 14 -12.11 0.47 7.54
CA ILE A 14 -12.73 0.09 6.27
C ILE A 14 -12.36 1.09 5.17
N TYR A 15 -12.45 2.39 5.46
CA TYR A 15 -12.05 3.43 4.51
C TYR A 15 -10.58 3.31 4.10
N PHE A 16 -9.68 3.07 5.04
CA PHE A 16 -8.26 2.88 4.74
C PHE A 16 -8.01 1.63 3.87
N ILE A 17 -8.68 0.51 4.18
CA ILE A 17 -8.59 -0.72 3.37
C ILE A 17 -9.10 -0.46 1.95
N ALA A 18 -10.23 0.23 1.80
CA ALA A 18 -10.76 0.59 0.49
C ALA A 18 -9.78 1.49 -0.29
N LEU A 19 -9.17 2.48 0.37
CA LEU A 19 -8.12 3.31 -0.26
C LEU A 19 -6.93 2.48 -0.71
N PHE A 20 -6.44 1.57 0.13
CA PHE A 20 -5.32 0.69 -0.20
C PHE A 20 -5.61 -0.13 -1.46
N ILE A 21 -6.79 -0.75 -1.53
CA ILE A 21 -7.22 -1.53 -2.70
C ILE A 21 -7.33 -0.64 -3.95
N VAL A 22 -7.95 0.53 -3.83
CA VAL A 22 -8.12 1.45 -4.97
C VAL A 22 -6.77 1.95 -5.48
N VAL A 23 -5.87 2.38 -4.60
CA VAL A 23 -4.53 2.83 -4.99
C VAL A 23 -3.75 1.69 -5.66
N GLY A 24 -3.80 0.47 -5.11
CA GLY A 24 -3.16 -0.70 -5.73
C GLY A 24 -3.73 -1.06 -7.09
N ARG A 25 -5.04 -0.91 -7.30
CA ARG A 25 -5.64 -1.10 -8.63
C ARG A 25 -5.25 -0.02 -9.63
N LEU A 26 -5.03 1.22 -9.18
CA LEU A 26 -4.69 2.34 -10.05
C LEU A 26 -3.21 2.38 -10.44
N ILE A 27 -2.30 1.94 -9.56
CA ILE A 27 -0.86 1.91 -9.85
C ILE A 27 -0.51 0.79 -10.86
N GLY A 28 -1.28 -0.29 -10.87
CA GLY A 28 -1.10 -1.41 -11.81
C GLY A 28 0.05 -2.34 -11.42
N ASP A 29 0.29 -3.35 -12.25
CA ASP A 29 1.24 -4.41 -11.92
C ASP A 29 2.68 -3.89 -11.83
N PRO A 30 3.42 -4.25 -10.77
CA PRO A 30 4.76 -3.72 -10.51
C PRO A 30 5.80 -4.10 -11.57
N GLU A 31 5.59 -5.20 -12.29
CA GLU A 31 6.39 -5.61 -13.45
C GLU A 31 6.34 -4.59 -14.60
N LEU A 32 5.29 -3.75 -14.66
CA LEU A 32 5.12 -2.77 -15.75
C LEU A 32 5.80 -1.42 -15.47
N TRP A 33 6.10 -1.11 -14.21
CA TRP A 33 6.57 0.22 -13.81
C TRP A 33 7.80 0.21 -12.91
N PHE A 34 8.12 -0.91 -12.28
CA PHE A 34 9.35 -1.04 -11.50
C PHE A 34 10.51 -1.42 -12.42
N ASN A 35 11.70 -0.93 -12.11
CA ASN A 35 12.87 -1.21 -12.93
C ASN A 35 13.37 -2.64 -12.69
N ASP A 36 13.47 -3.44 -13.76
CA ASP A 36 13.85 -4.85 -13.67
C ASP A 36 15.27 -5.05 -13.13
N ASP A 37 16.25 -4.23 -13.55
CA ASP A 37 17.63 -4.34 -13.03
C ASP A 37 17.67 -4.11 -11.51
N LEU A 38 16.89 -3.14 -11.02
CA LEU A 38 16.74 -2.89 -9.59
C LEU A 38 16.01 -4.05 -8.91
N ALA A 39 14.97 -4.63 -9.51
CA ALA A 39 14.27 -5.79 -8.97
C ALA A 39 15.24 -6.97 -8.83
N THR A 40 15.99 -7.31 -9.88
CA THR A 40 16.99 -8.38 -9.84
C THR A 40 18.05 -8.12 -8.78
N ARG A 41 18.54 -6.88 -8.66
CA ARG A 41 19.52 -6.52 -7.63
C ARG A 41 18.96 -6.67 -6.22
N ILE A 42 17.74 -6.21 -5.97
CA ILE A 42 17.06 -6.38 -4.67
C ILE A 42 16.82 -7.87 -4.40
N GLY A 43 16.40 -8.62 -5.42
CA GLY A 43 16.22 -10.07 -5.34
C GLY A 43 17.51 -10.76 -4.90
N HIS A 44 18.65 -10.42 -5.48
CA HIS A 44 19.93 -11.03 -5.09
C HIS A 44 20.38 -10.63 -3.67
N ILE A 45 19.99 -9.44 -3.21
CA ILE A 45 20.24 -9.01 -1.82
C ILE A 45 19.40 -9.84 -0.83
N ILE A 46 18.16 -10.18 -1.17
CA ILE A 46 17.22 -10.87 -0.28
C ILE A 46 17.43 -12.39 -0.31
N TYR A 47 17.53 -12.96 -1.51
CA TYR A 47 17.52 -14.41 -1.74
C TYR A 47 18.92 -14.99 -2.00
N GLY A 48 19.94 -14.14 -2.16
CA GLY A 48 21.32 -14.54 -2.41
C GLY A 48 21.73 -14.43 -3.88
N PRO A 49 23.02 -14.69 -4.18
CA PRO A 49 23.60 -14.49 -5.51
C PRO A 49 23.21 -15.56 -6.53
N ASP A 50 22.59 -16.65 -6.10
CA ASP A 50 22.19 -17.76 -6.96
C ASP A 50 20.98 -17.39 -7.83
N GLU A 51 20.62 -18.28 -8.77
CA GLU A 51 19.44 -18.09 -9.61
C GLU A 51 18.18 -17.93 -8.75
N ILE A 52 17.52 -16.79 -8.91
CA ILE A 52 16.28 -16.49 -8.20
C ILE A 52 15.14 -17.10 -9.01
N GLY A 53 14.48 -18.11 -8.43
CA GLY A 53 13.32 -18.73 -9.05
C GLY A 53 12.15 -17.75 -9.24
N ALA A 54 11.25 -18.08 -10.17
CA ALA A 54 10.09 -17.26 -10.51
C ALA A 54 9.19 -16.96 -9.30
N ASP A 55 9.01 -17.93 -8.40
CA ASP A 55 8.20 -17.75 -7.19
C ASP A 55 8.76 -16.65 -6.26
N ASN A 56 10.09 -16.58 -6.13
CA ASN A 56 10.74 -15.55 -5.32
C ASN A 56 10.64 -14.16 -5.96
N PHE A 57 10.69 -14.10 -7.31
CA PHE A 57 10.44 -12.84 -8.01
C PHE A 57 8.99 -12.39 -7.86
N TYR A 58 8.03 -13.31 -7.92
CA TYR A 58 6.62 -12.99 -7.69
C TYR A 58 6.38 -12.38 -6.30
N ASP A 59 6.96 -12.98 -5.26
CA ASP A 59 6.91 -12.44 -3.90
C ASP A 59 7.60 -11.09 -3.79
N LEU A 60 8.76 -10.92 -4.43
CA LEU A 60 9.49 -9.66 -4.46
C LEU A 60 8.64 -8.52 -5.07
N TYR A 61 8.05 -8.77 -6.23
CA TYR A 61 7.19 -7.80 -6.90
C TYR A 61 5.95 -7.48 -6.07
N LEU A 62 5.36 -8.47 -5.37
CA LEU A 62 4.28 -8.24 -4.40
C LEU A 62 4.73 -7.29 -3.27
N TYR A 63 5.92 -7.50 -2.71
CA TYR A 63 6.46 -6.63 -1.65
C TYR A 63 6.71 -5.22 -2.15
N ILE A 64 7.32 -5.07 -3.32
CA ILE A 64 7.52 -3.78 -3.99
C ILE A 64 6.19 -3.06 -4.16
N HIS A 65 5.17 -3.77 -4.63
CA HIS A 65 3.85 -3.23 -4.85
C HIS A 65 3.22 -2.72 -3.54
N ILE A 66 3.26 -3.52 -2.47
CA ILE A 66 2.73 -3.12 -1.16
C ILE A 66 3.48 -1.90 -0.61
N ILE A 67 4.81 -1.89 -0.70
CA ILE A 67 5.67 -0.78 -0.23
C ILE A 67 5.37 0.50 -1.00
N ALA A 68 5.05 0.43 -2.30
CA ALA A 68 4.67 1.59 -3.09
C ALA A 68 3.26 2.11 -2.75
N ILE A 69 2.28 1.21 -2.54
CA ILE A 69 0.88 1.58 -2.26
C ILE A 69 0.73 2.20 -0.86
N LEU A 70 1.36 1.62 0.15
CA LEU A 70 1.21 2.02 1.56
C LEU A 70 1.39 3.53 1.80
N PRO A 71 2.51 4.18 1.41
CA PRO A 71 2.73 5.59 1.66
C PRO A 71 1.69 6.48 0.96
N VAL A 72 1.29 6.12 -0.27
CA VAL A 72 0.27 6.84 -1.02
C VAL A 72 -1.09 6.76 -0.32
N ALA A 73 -1.51 5.56 0.08
CA ALA A 73 -2.76 5.34 0.80
C ALA A 73 -2.78 6.08 2.15
N ILE A 74 -1.66 6.04 2.90
CA ILE A 74 -1.49 6.77 4.17
C ILE A 74 -1.61 8.28 3.95
N PHE A 75 -0.93 8.81 2.95
CA PHE A 75 -0.96 10.24 2.63
C PHE A 75 -2.39 10.72 2.32
N ILE A 76 -3.10 10.01 1.44
CA ILE A 76 -4.49 10.32 1.09
C ILE A 76 -5.40 10.21 2.32
N TYR A 77 -5.24 9.16 3.13
CA TYR A 77 -6.02 8.97 4.35
C TYR A 77 -5.82 10.12 5.34
N VAL A 78 -4.57 10.53 5.60
CA VAL A 78 -4.24 11.63 6.53
C VAL A 78 -4.86 12.94 6.05
N ILE A 79 -4.73 13.27 4.76
CA ILE A 79 -5.34 14.47 4.17
C ILE A 79 -6.86 14.42 4.32
N THR A 80 -7.49 13.30 3.95
CA THR A 80 -8.94 13.12 4.07
C THR A 80 -9.41 13.35 5.52
N MET A 81 -8.73 12.75 6.51
CA MET A 81 -9.10 12.90 7.91
C MET A 81 -8.93 14.35 8.41
N LYS A 82 -7.88 15.06 7.96
CA LYS A 82 -7.69 16.49 8.26
C LYS A 82 -8.82 17.33 7.66
N LEU A 83 -9.22 17.07 6.42
CA LEU A 83 -10.32 17.77 5.76
C LEU A 83 -11.65 17.55 6.46
N ILE A 84 -12.00 16.29 6.79
CA ILE A 84 -13.22 15.96 7.54
C ILE A 84 -13.25 16.68 8.89
N LYS A 85 -12.12 16.70 9.63
CA LYS A 85 -12.01 17.41 10.90
C LYS A 85 -12.22 18.92 10.72
N LYS A 86 -11.66 19.51 9.67
CA LYS A 86 -11.82 20.93 9.36
C LYS A 86 -13.27 21.28 9.03
N ILE A 87 -13.95 20.44 8.26
CA ILE A 87 -15.38 20.63 7.91
C ILE A 87 -16.27 20.54 9.15
N ARG A 88 -16.00 19.60 10.06
CA ARG A 88 -16.78 19.41 11.30
C ARG A 88 -16.50 20.46 12.39
N SER A 89 -15.36 21.16 12.30
CA SER A 89 -14.95 22.20 13.24
C SER A 89 -15.40 23.61 12.81
N LYS A 90 -15.95 23.74 11.60
CA LYS A 90 -16.75 24.89 11.19
C LYS A 90 -18.20 24.63 11.58
#